data_AF-A0A6G1ITR9-F1
#
_entry.id   AF-A0A6G1ITR9-F1
#
_cell.length_a   1.000
_cell.length_b   1.000
_cell.length_c   1.000
_cell.angle_alpha   90.00
_cell.angle_beta   90.00
_cell.angle_gamma   90.00
#
_symmetry.space_group_name_H-M   'P 1'
#
loop_
_entity.id
_entity.type
_entity.pdbx_description
1 polymer ?
#
loop_
_entity_poly.entity_id
_entity_poly.type
_entity_poly.pdbx_seq_one_letter_code
_entity_poly.pdbx_strand_id
1 'polypeptide(L)'
;MVANVIIIVGGGPAGLSAASSIVRQDYKTVLFDSGKYRNGLSKRMHTLPTWDHQDPQAFCEAAVKDFERYRTITRDDGLFEATAGGKTWTGKKVVLATGVEDVFPDIPGYADCWVSGIRWQRRRCPHFARQALRMAKQMHLYTNGDEKLAQNLRAALEAAPAPMTVNSKRITKLVKATERARVTLEFDDGTSVTEAFLAHKPKTKLRGDLAQQLGCDLSPMKTVAVNPPFNQTSVKGAFAAGDCSSPICAGGGAPLQIQAETYKQRALF
;
A
#
# COMPACT_ATOMS: atom_id res chain seq x y z
N MET A 1 -37.86 -11.80 -10.76
CA MET A 1 -36.60 -12.55 -10.64
C MET A 1 -35.53 -11.60 -10.13
N VAL A 2 -34.98 -11.86 -8.93
CA VAL A 2 -33.92 -11.08 -8.27
C VAL A 2 -32.66 -11.07 -9.14
N ALA A 3 -32.20 -9.91 -9.58
CA ALA A 3 -30.92 -9.81 -10.27
C ALA A 3 -29.79 -9.71 -9.23
N ASN A 4 -28.93 -10.73 -9.16
CA ASN A 4 -27.74 -10.77 -8.28
C ASN A 4 -26.74 -9.67 -8.66
N VAL A 5 -26.94 -8.42 -8.18
CA VAL A 5 -25.92 -7.38 -8.31
C VAL A 5 -24.82 -7.64 -7.28
N ILE A 6 -23.56 -7.58 -7.71
CA ILE A 6 -22.39 -7.60 -6.83
C ILE A 6 -21.85 -6.17 -6.72
N ILE A 7 -21.71 -5.69 -5.49
CA ILE A 7 -21.19 -4.36 -5.19
C ILE A 7 -19.69 -4.44 -5.00
N ILE A 8 -18.92 -3.58 -5.66
CA ILE A 8 -17.47 -3.45 -5.48
C ILE A 8 -17.16 -2.02 -5.07
N VAL A 9 -16.45 -1.84 -3.96
CA VAL A 9 -16.08 -0.51 -3.46
C VAL A 9 -14.58 -0.32 -3.57
N GLY A 10 -14.16 0.44 -4.59
CA GLY A 10 -12.77 0.80 -4.90
C GLY A 10 -12.41 0.51 -6.35
N GLY A 11 -12.06 1.55 -7.12
CA GLY A 11 -11.60 1.43 -8.51
C GLY A 11 -10.10 1.22 -8.70
N GLY A 12 -9.39 0.81 -7.65
CA GLY A 12 -7.97 0.44 -7.76
C GLY A 12 -7.77 -0.96 -8.37
N PRO A 13 -6.51 -1.42 -8.53
CA PRO A 13 -6.21 -2.71 -9.16
C PRO A 13 -6.95 -3.90 -8.56
N ALA A 14 -7.15 -3.93 -7.24
CA ALA A 14 -7.88 -5.00 -6.56
C ALA A 14 -9.37 -5.05 -6.95
N GLY A 15 -10.04 -3.90 -6.96
CA GLY A 15 -11.46 -3.83 -7.31
C GLY A 15 -11.69 -4.03 -8.81
N LEU A 16 -10.83 -3.49 -9.67
CA LEU A 16 -10.86 -3.73 -11.11
C LEU A 16 -10.61 -5.21 -11.44
N SER A 17 -9.67 -5.88 -10.76
CA SER A 17 -9.43 -7.31 -10.94
C SER A 17 -10.62 -8.16 -10.48
N ALA A 18 -11.27 -7.79 -9.36
CA ALA A 18 -12.49 -8.43 -8.90
C ALA A 18 -13.62 -8.25 -9.92
N ALA A 19 -13.84 -7.03 -10.39
CA ALA A 19 -14.84 -6.71 -11.40
C ALA A 19 -14.64 -7.54 -12.67
N SER A 20 -13.41 -7.58 -13.20
CA SER A 20 -13.05 -8.38 -14.39
C SER A 20 -13.40 -9.86 -14.25
N SER A 21 -13.16 -10.44 -13.07
CA SER A 21 -13.48 -11.85 -12.82
C SER A 21 -14.99 -12.10 -12.70
N ILE A 22 -15.73 -11.13 -12.17
CA ILE A 22 -17.17 -11.23 -11.92
C ILE A 22 -17.97 -11.02 -13.22
N VAL A 23 -17.66 -9.98 -14.00
CA VAL A 23 -18.42 -9.64 -15.22
C VAL A 23 -18.29 -10.72 -16.30
N ARG A 24 -17.20 -11.49 -16.31
CA ARG A 24 -17.00 -12.63 -17.22
C ARG A 24 -17.93 -13.81 -16.94
N GLN A 25 -18.53 -13.85 -15.76
CA GLN A 25 -19.53 -14.85 -15.37
C GLN A 25 -20.97 -14.33 -15.54
N ASP A 26 -21.15 -13.22 -16.26
CA ASP A 26 -22.46 -12.59 -16.52
C ASP A 26 -23.20 -12.13 -15.25
N TYR A 27 -22.46 -11.91 -14.15
CA TYR A 27 -23.00 -11.27 -12.95
C TYR A 27 -23.08 -9.76 -13.13
N LYS A 28 -24.26 -9.21 -12.86
CA LYS A 28 -24.46 -7.76 -12.78
C LYS A 28 -23.58 -7.18 -11.68
N THR A 29 -22.85 -6.12 -11.99
CA THR A 29 -21.85 -5.55 -11.07
C THR A 29 -21.94 -4.03 -11.04
N VAL A 30 -21.80 -3.44 -9.86
CA VAL A 30 -21.64 -1.99 -9.69
C VAL A 30 -20.33 -1.73 -8.98
N LEU A 31 -19.48 -0.90 -9.58
CA LEU A 31 -18.21 -0.49 -9.02
C LEU A 31 -18.29 0.98 -8.58
N PHE A 32 -17.96 1.24 -7.33
CA PHE A 32 -17.84 2.57 -6.77
C PHE A 32 -16.37 2.98 -6.75
N ASP A 33 -16.08 4.17 -7.29
CA ASP A 33 -14.73 4.72 -7.29
C ASP A 33 -14.74 6.17 -6.78
N SER A 34 -13.77 6.47 -5.92
CA SER A 34 -13.55 7.82 -5.40
C SER A 34 -12.55 8.63 -6.22
N GLY A 35 -11.84 7.99 -7.16
CA GLY A 35 -10.72 8.58 -7.91
C GLY A 35 -9.47 8.84 -7.07
N LYS A 36 -9.48 8.49 -5.78
CA LYS A 36 -8.33 8.63 -4.89
C LYS A 36 -7.61 7.30 -4.77
N TYR A 37 -6.40 7.20 -5.31
CA TYR A 37 -5.59 5.98 -5.25
C TYR A 37 -4.39 6.14 -4.31
N ARG A 38 -3.93 5.04 -3.70
CA ARG A 38 -2.78 5.08 -2.79
C ARG A 38 -1.50 5.51 -3.51
N ASN A 39 -1.32 5.06 -4.74
CA ASN A 39 -0.19 5.39 -5.62
C ASN A 39 -0.46 6.62 -6.51
N GLY A 40 -1.49 7.43 -6.25
CA GLY A 40 -1.87 8.56 -7.11
C GLY A 40 -0.80 9.65 -7.27
N LEU A 41 0.17 9.73 -6.35
CA LEU A 41 1.33 10.64 -6.47
C LEU A 41 2.46 10.05 -7.33
N SER A 42 2.42 8.75 -7.64
CA SER A 42 3.45 8.07 -8.42
C SER A 42 3.17 8.22 -9.92
N LYS A 43 4.18 8.65 -10.68
CA LYS A 43 4.07 8.80 -12.14
C LYS A 43 4.27 7.50 -12.91
N ARG A 44 4.81 6.48 -12.25
CA ARG A 44 5.26 5.23 -12.88
C ARG A 44 4.96 4.06 -11.96
N MET A 45 4.31 3.03 -12.48
CA MET A 45 4.19 1.72 -11.83
C MET A 45 5.32 0.80 -12.27
N HIS A 46 5.64 -0.14 -11.40
CA HIS A 46 6.67 -1.15 -11.60
C HIS A 46 6.15 -2.48 -11.07
N THR A 47 6.78 -3.58 -11.45
CA THR A 47 6.48 -4.95 -10.95
C THR A 47 5.10 -5.50 -11.34
N LEU A 48 4.42 -4.85 -12.27
CA LEU A 48 3.24 -5.38 -12.94
C LEU A 48 3.65 -5.78 -14.37
N PRO A 49 3.57 -7.07 -14.74
CA PRO A 49 3.87 -7.50 -16.11
C PRO A 49 3.07 -6.69 -17.13
N THR A 50 3.68 -6.41 -18.28
CA THR A 50 3.16 -5.55 -19.38
C THR A 50 3.00 -4.06 -19.06
N TRP A 51 2.99 -3.67 -17.79
CA TRP A 51 2.78 -2.29 -17.34
C TRP A 51 4.00 -1.68 -16.65
N ASP A 52 5.20 -2.24 -16.83
CA ASP A 52 6.41 -1.67 -16.25
C ASP A 52 6.70 -0.27 -16.83
N HIS A 53 7.00 0.67 -15.93
CA HIS A 53 7.25 2.07 -16.23
C HIS A 53 6.07 2.84 -16.87
N GLN A 54 4.84 2.33 -16.74
CA GLN A 54 3.63 2.99 -17.24
C GLN A 54 2.95 3.85 -16.17
N ASP A 55 2.05 4.74 -16.58
CA ASP A 55 1.28 5.59 -15.68
C ASP A 55 0.22 4.76 -14.92
N PRO A 56 0.15 4.83 -13.57
CA PRO A 56 -0.88 4.14 -12.81
C PRO A 56 -2.32 4.53 -13.14
N GLN A 57 -2.56 5.78 -13.55
CA GLN A 57 -3.88 6.22 -13.97
C GLN A 57 -4.28 5.56 -15.30
N ALA A 58 -3.34 5.48 -16.25
CA ALA A 58 -3.57 4.80 -17.53
C ALA A 58 -3.92 3.31 -17.35
N PHE A 59 -3.37 2.66 -16.31
CA PHE A 59 -3.77 1.29 -15.94
C PHE A 59 -5.24 1.20 -15.54
N CYS A 60 -5.71 2.09 -14.65
CA CYS A 60 -7.10 2.11 -14.24
C CYS A 60 -8.04 2.40 -15.43
N GLU A 61 -7.68 3.36 -16.29
CA GLU A 61 -8.45 3.71 -17.48
C GLU A 61 -8.54 2.54 -18.49
N ALA A 62 -7.42 1.84 -18.72
CA ALA A 62 -7.41 0.66 -19.59
C ALA A 62 -8.27 -0.48 -19.04
N ALA A 63 -8.20 -0.75 -17.74
CA ALA A 63 -9.03 -1.75 -17.09
C ALA A 63 -10.53 -1.40 -17.17
N VAL A 64 -10.89 -0.11 -17.10
CA VAL A 64 -12.27 0.34 -17.28
C VAL A 64 -12.76 0.12 -18.72
N LYS A 65 -11.91 0.37 -19.73
CA LYS A 65 -12.25 0.10 -21.14
C LYS A 65 -12.51 -1.38 -21.41
N ASP A 66 -11.82 -2.28 -20.73
CA ASP A 66 -12.11 -3.71 -20.82
C ASP A 66 -13.54 -4.04 -20.36
N PHE A 67 -14.16 -3.21 -19.50
CA PHE A 67 -15.56 -3.35 -19.09
C PHE A 67 -16.59 -2.84 -20.07
N GLU A 68 -16.22 -2.02 -21.06
CA GLU A 68 -17.16 -1.57 -22.11
C GLU A 68 -17.72 -2.75 -22.93
N ARG A 69 -17.05 -3.91 -22.86
CA ARG A 69 -17.49 -5.19 -23.44
C ARG A 69 -18.63 -5.85 -22.66
N TYR A 70 -18.86 -5.45 -21.41
CA TYR A 70 -19.77 -6.10 -20.48
C TYR A 70 -20.84 -5.10 -20.00
N ARG A 71 -22.02 -5.12 -20.61
CA ARG A 71 -23.18 -4.28 -20.27
C ARG A 71 -24.01 -4.94 -19.15
N THR A 72 -24.20 -4.33 -17.97
CA THR A 72 -25.53 -4.22 -17.27
C THR A 72 -25.52 -3.66 -15.83
N ILE A 73 -26.68 -3.07 -15.43
CA ILE A 73 -27.02 -2.45 -14.12
C ILE A 73 -28.43 -2.92 -13.57
N THR A 74 -28.60 -3.03 -12.21
CA THR A 74 -29.81 -3.04 -11.28
C THR A 74 -30.84 -4.23 -11.20
N ARG A 75 -31.63 -4.58 -10.11
CA ARG A 75 -31.81 -4.32 -8.61
C ARG A 75 -32.70 -5.44 -7.87
N ASP A 76 -32.79 -5.42 -6.51
CA ASP A 76 -33.67 -6.05 -5.43
C ASP A 76 -33.54 -7.54 -5.02
N ASP A 77 -33.69 -8.05 -3.76
CA ASP A 77 -33.92 -7.56 -2.37
C ASP A 77 -33.33 -8.56 -1.32
N GLY A 78 -32.98 -8.10 -0.09
CA GLY A 78 -32.28 -8.90 0.98
C GLY A 78 -30.75 -8.79 1.03
N LEU A 79 -30.23 -7.58 0.85
CA LEU A 79 -28.98 -7.27 0.17
C LEU A 79 -28.13 -6.28 0.98
N PHE A 80 -26.83 -6.22 0.73
CA PHE A 80 -26.00 -5.07 1.10
C PHE A 80 -26.52 -3.84 0.37
N GLU A 81 -26.71 -2.74 1.10
CA GLU A 81 -27.11 -1.45 0.55
C GLU A 81 -25.89 -0.51 0.49
N ALA A 82 -25.68 0.11 -0.66
CA ALA A 82 -24.69 1.17 -0.84
C ALA A 82 -25.40 2.43 -1.33
N THR A 83 -25.11 3.58 -0.70
CA THR A 83 -25.67 4.88 -1.08
C THR A 83 -24.54 5.83 -1.49
N ALA A 84 -24.69 6.46 -2.66
CA ALA A 84 -23.74 7.44 -3.17
C ALA A 84 -24.46 8.44 -4.09
N GLY A 85 -24.18 9.73 -3.93
CA GLY A 85 -24.73 10.78 -4.80
C GLY A 85 -26.27 10.80 -4.84
N GLY A 86 -26.93 10.47 -3.73
CA GLY A 86 -28.39 10.43 -3.62
C GLY A 86 -29.05 9.20 -4.28
N LYS A 87 -28.27 8.25 -4.80
CA LYS A 87 -28.76 6.97 -5.35
C LYS A 87 -28.41 5.82 -4.41
N THR A 88 -29.23 4.78 -4.44
CA THR A 88 -29.09 3.58 -3.61
C THR A 88 -29.04 2.34 -4.49
N TRP A 89 -28.09 1.45 -4.19
CA TRP A 89 -27.90 0.16 -4.84
C TRP A 89 -27.97 -0.96 -3.82
N THR A 90 -28.55 -2.08 -4.22
CA THR A 90 -28.67 -3.26 -3.38
C THR A 90 -28.02 -4.46 -4.08
N GLY A 91 -27.19 -5.24 -3.38
CA GLY A 91 -26.56 -6.47 -3.89
C GLY A 91 -26.33 -7.59 -2.85
N LYS A 92 -26.30 -8.87 -3.26
CA LYS A 92 -26.18 -10.01 -2.30
C LYS A 92 -24.78 -10.16 -1.72
N LYS A 93 -23.81 -9.54 -2.39
CA LYS A 93 -22.39 -9.65 -2.10
C LYS A 93 -21.75 -8.28 -2.25
N VAL A 94 -20.78 -7.99 -1.40
CA VAL A 94 -19.96 -6.79 -1.46
C VAL A 94 -18.48 -7.16 -1.44
N VAL A 95 -17.68 -6.48 -2.25
CA VAL A 95 -16.22 -6.58 -2.24
C VAL A 95 -15.65 -5.23 -1.79
N LEU A 96 -15.00 -5.23 -0.63
CA LEU A 96 -14.25 -4.09 -0.12
C LEU A 96 -12.86 -4.09 -0.78
N ALA A 97 -12.60 -3.10 -1.63
CA ALA A 97 -11.32 -2.87 -2.30
C ALA A 97 -10.84 -1.43 -2.08
N THR A 98 -11.17 -0.85 -0.93
CA THR A 98 -10.98 0.56 -0.59
C THR A 98 -9.51 0.95 -0.40
N GLY A 99 -8.63 -0.03 -0.22
CA GLY A 99 -7.22 0.18 0.04
C GLY A 99 -6.95 0.82 1.40
N VAL A 100 -5.81 1.49 1.51
CA VAL A 100 -5.34 2.14 2.75
C VAL A 100 -4.84 3.56 2.49
N GLU A 101 -4.69 4.32 3.57
CA GLU A 101 -3.97 5.59 3.62
C GLU A 101 -2.68 5.43 4.41
N ASP A 102 -1.60 6.02 3.91
CA ASP A 102 -0.34 6.14 4.63
C ASP A 102 -0.46 7.27 5.66
N VAL A 103 -0.16 6.95 6.92
CA VAL A 103 -0.16 7.90 8.05
C VAL A 103 1.26 8.43 8.20
N PHE A 104 1.45 9.69 7.81
CA PHE A 104 2.75 10.34 7.86
C PHE A 104 3.17 10.66 9.30
N PRO A 105 4.47 10.57 9.60
CA PRO A 105 4.99 11.09 10.85
C PRO A 105 4.85 12.61 10.89
N ASP A 106 4.69 13.16 12.08
CA ASP A 106 4.63 14.61 12.32
C ASP A 106 6.03 15.21 12.26
N ILE A 107 6.58 15.27 11.04
CA ILE A 107 7.87 15.87 10.73
C ILE A 107 7.63 16.92 9.63
N PRO A 108 7.90 18.20 9.88
CA PRO A 108 7.78 19.25 8.89
C PRO A 108 8.49 18.92 7.57
N GLY A 109 7.80 19.08 6.44
CA GLY A 109 8.30 18.80 5.09
C GLY A 109 8.31 17.32 4.67
N TYR A 110 7.90 16.40 5.55
CA TYR A 110 7.77 14.97 5.20
C TYR A 110 6.82 14.75 4.02
N ALA A 111 5.63 15.38 4.07
CA ALA A 111 4.61 15.24 3.04
C ALA A 111 5.12 15.73 1.67
N ASP A 112 5.87 16.83 1.64
CA ASP A 112 6.44 17.39 0.40
C ASP A 112 7.51 16.49 -0.20
N CYS A 113 8.27 15.80 0.65
CA CYS A 113 9.29 14.84 0.25
C CYS A 113 8.69 13.47 -0.14
N TRP A 114 7.46 13.16 0.24
CA TRP A 114 6.82 11.87 -0.04
C TRP A 114 6.73 11.58 -1.55
N VAL A 115 7.07 10.34 -1.95
CA VAL A 115 7.14 9.84 -3.35
C VAL A 115 8.22 10.50 -4.22
N SER A 116 8.55 11.76 -4.00
CA SER A 116 9.54 12.50 -4.80
C SER A 116 10.98 12.37 -4.29
N GLY A 117 11.17 12.25 -2.98
CA GLY A 117 12.47 12.00 -2.35
C GLY A 117 12.46 10.88 -1.31
N ILE A 118 11.33 10.67 -0.64
CA ILE A 118 11.08 9.52 0.24
C ILE A 118 10.37 8.44 -0.56
N ARG A 119 11.02 7.29 -0.71
CA ARG A 119 10.43 6.10 -1.34
C ARG A 119 9.75 5.24 -0.30
N TRP A 120 8.53 4.81 -0.61
CA TRP A 120 7.80 3.87 0.24
C TRP A 120 8.56 2.54 0.32
N GLN A 121 8.67 2.03 1.54
CA GLN A 121 9.43 0.83 1.84
C GLN A 121 8.51 -0.35 2.19
N ARG A 122 8.69 -1.49 1.50
CA ARG A 122 7.94 -2.72 1.75
C ARG A 122 8.45 -3.52 2.95
N ARG A 123 9.76 -3.48 3.20
CA ARG A 123 10.53 -4.40 4.07
C ARG A 123 10.92 -3.77 5.41
N ARG A 124 11.22 -4.60 6.42
CA ARG A 124 11.82 -4.13 7.69
C ARG A 124 13.19 -3.48 7.43
N CYS A 125 13.52 -2.46 8.21
CA CYS A 125 14.68 -1.57 8.07
C CYS A 125 16.00 -2.27 7.64
N PRO A 126 16.50 -3.33 8.31
CA PRO A 126 17.78 -3.95 7.94
C PRO A 126 17.76 -4.74 6.62
N HIS A 127 16.62 -5.32 6.23
CA HIS A 127 16.52 -6.12 4.99
C HIS A 127 16.53 -5.23 3.75
N PHE A 128 15.92 -4.04 3.86
CA PHE A 128 15.93 -3.06 2.79
C PHE A 128 17.26 -2.32 2.71
N ALA A 129 17.88 -1.97 3.85
CA ALA A 129 19.18 -1.30 3.82
C ALA A 129 20.19 -2.12 2.98
N ARG A 130 20.17 -3.45 3.11
CA ARG A 130 21.02 -4.34 2.29
C ARG A 130 20.61 -4.41 0.81
N GLN A 131 19.33 -4.18 0.49
CA GLN A 131 18.89 -4.06 -0.90
C GLN A 131 19.27 -2.72 -1.51
N ALA A 132 19.15 -1.64 -0.73
CA ALA A 132 19.55 -0.32 -1.14
C ALA A 132 21.06 -0.26 -1.43
N LEU A 133 21.88 -1.10 -0.78
CA LEU A 133 23.29 -1.31 -1.13
C LEU A 133 23.54 -1.87 -2.55
N ARG A 134 22.52 -2.41 -3.23
CA ARG A 134 22.64 -2.75 -4.67
C ARG A 134 22.62 -1.52 -5.57
N MET A 135 22.13 -0.39 -5.06
CA MET A 135 21.94 0.86 -5.81
C MET A 135 22.77 2.01 -5.25
N ALA A 136 23.36 1.86 -4.06
CA ALA A 136 24.14 2.88 -3.38
C ALA A 136 25.38 2.28 -2.71
N LYS A 137 26.45 3.07 -2.66
CA LYS A 137 27.74 2.65 -2.09
C LYS A 137 27.74 2.64 -0.56
N GLN A 138 26.88 3.45 0.06
CA GLN A 138 26.79 3.64 1.51
C GLN A 138 25.33 3.89 1.91
N MET A 139 24.96 3.45 3.11
CA MET A 139 23.62 3.66 3.68
C MET A 139 23.70 4.27 5.08
N HIS A 140 22.75 5.15 5.39
CA HIS A 140 22.61 5.79 6.69
C HIS A 140 21.25 5.40 7.31
N LEU A 141 21.29 4.82 8.52
CA LEU A 141 20.11 4.41 9.27
C LEU A 141 19.79 5.49 10.31
N TYR A 142 18.67 6.18 10.11
CA TYR A 142 18.19 7.22 11.01
C TYR A 142 17.15 6.66 11.99
N THR A 143 17.36 6.88 13.29
CA THR A 143 16.45 6.39 14.35
C THR A 143 15.63 7.49 15.03
N ASN A 144 15.87 8.75 14.65
CA ASN A 144 15.08 9.91 15.10
C ASN A 144 14.97 10.04 16.63
N GLY A 145 16.10 9.96 17.33
CA GLY A 145 16.16 10.10 18.80
C GLY A 145 15.98 8.79 19.59
N ASP A 146 15.66 7.66 18.95
CA ASP A 146 15.55 6.37 19.65
C ASP A 146 16.93 5.70 19.83
N GLU A 147 17.59 6.03 20.94
CA GLU A 147 18.94 5.53 21.25
C GLU A 147 18.95 4.02 21.51
N LYS A 148 17.85 3.44 22.03
CA LYS A 148 17.76 1.98 22.25
C LYS A 148 17.71 1.24 20.92
N LEU A 149 16.94 1.74 19.96
CA LEU A 149 16.92 1.21 18.60
C LEU A 149 18.29 1.38 17.92
N ALA A 150 18.94 2.53 18.10
CA ALA A 150 20.26 2.79 17.54
C ALA A 150 21.31 1.80 18.05
N GLN A 151 21.35 1.53 19.35
CA GLN A 151 22.23 0.52 19.96
C GLN A 151 21.98 -0.87 19.38
N ASN A 152 20.71 -1.30 19.28
CA ASN A 152 20.36 -2.59 18.68
C ASN A 152 20.80 -2.71 17.22
N LEU A 153 20.69 -1.63 16.44
CA LEU A 153 21.12 -1.60 15.05
C LEU A 153 22.66 -1.64 14.93
N ARG A 154 23.39 -0.92 15.81
CA ARG A 154 24.86 -0.97 15.85
C ARG A 154 25.35 -2.38 16.16
N ALA A 155 24.79 -3.04 17.19
CA ALA A 155 25.11 -4.43 17.52
C ALA A 155 24.82 -5.41 16.36
N ALA A 156 23.70 -5.20 15.65
CA ALA A 156 23.37 -6.01 14.48
C ALA A 156 24.33 -5.81 13.30
N LEU A 157 24.89 -4.60 13.16
CA LEU A 157 25.91 -4.29 12.15
C LEU A 157 27.28 -4.86 12.52
N GLU A 158 27.63 -4.90 13.81
CA GLU A 158 28.85 -5.57 14.29
C GLU A 158 28.79 -7.08 14.01
N ALA A 159 27.65 -7.71 14.30
CA ALA A 159 27.45 -9.15 14.06
C ALA A 159 27.48 -9.51 12.56
N ALA A 160 27.13 -8.58 11.68
CA ALA A 160 27.15 -8.80 10.23
C ALA A 160 27.50 -7.51 9.47
N PRO A 161 28.81 -7.22 9.34
CA PRO A 161 29.32 -5.97 8.77
C PRO A 161 28.75 -5.68 7.38
N ALA A 162 28.34 -4.43 7.19
CA ALA A 162 27.87 -3.89 5.92
C ALA A 162 28.25 -2.40 5.86
N PRO A 163 28.37 -1.79 4.66
CA PRO A 163 28.64 -0.36 4.49
C PRO A 163 27.42 0.49 4.89
N MET A 164 27.10 0.46 6.18
CA MET A 164 25.97 1.14 6.80
C MET A 164 26.45 1.85 8.06
N THR A 165 25.86 3.01 8.33
CA THR A 165 26.12 3.78 9.55
C THR A 165 24.80 4.08 10.24
N VAL A 166 24.83 4.28 11.57
CA VAL A 166 23.64 4.56 12.37
C VAL A 166 23.73 5.98 12.92
N ASN A 167 22.71 6.79 12.67
CA ASN A 167 22.55 8.13 13.21
C ASN A 167 21.31 8.17 14.12
N SER A 168 21.53 8.55 15.38
CA SER A 168 20.46 8.65 16.39
C SER A 168 19.94 10.05 16.65
N LYS A 169 20.48 11.08 15.97
CA LYS A 169 20.00 12.46 16.11
C LYS A 169 18.52 12.58 15.76
N ARG A 170 17.83 13.50 16.44
CA ARG A 170 16.42 13.78 16.19
C ARG A 170 16.30 14.64 14.93
N ILE A 171 15.43 14.22 14.01
CA ILE A 171 15.14 14.96 12.78
C ILE A 171 14.09 16.02 13.11
N THR A 172 14.41 17.29 12.88
CA THR A 172 13.52 18.42 13.14
C THR A 172 12.73 18.81 11.89
N LYS A 173 13.34 18.67 10.71
CA LYS A 173 12.72 19.05 9.43
C LYS A 173 13.31 18.29 8.26
N LEU A 174 12.49 18.07 7.25
CA LEU A 174 12.89 17.54 5.95
C LEU A 174 12.69 18.62 4.88
N VAL A 175 13.72 18.88 4.08
CA VAL A 175 13.67 19.83 2.98
C VAL A 175 13.91 19.10 1.67
N LYS A 176 12.92 19.15 0.79
CA LYS A 176 13.02 18.62 -0.57
C LYS A 176 13.99 19.47 -1.38
N ALA A 177 14.98 18.84 -2.00
CA ALA A 177 15.84 19.54 -2.94
C ALA A 177 15.09 19.83 -4.26
N THR A 178 15.46 20.91 -4.93
CA THR A 178 14.96 21.26 -6.27
C THR A 178 15.44 20.28 -7.35
N GLU A 179 16.59 19.64 -7.14
CA GLU A 179 17.18 18.69 -8.07
C GLU A 179 17.01 17.23 -7.64
N ARG A 180 16.49 16.42 -8.56
CA ARG A 180 16.33 14.96 -8.41
C ARG A 180 15.51 14.59 -7.16
N ALA A 181 15.80 13.43 -6.56
CA ALA A 181 15.09 12.86 -5.41
C ALA A 181 15.78 13.19 -4.06
N ARG A 182 16.67 14.19 -4.04
CA ARG A 182 17.49 14.49 -2.86
C ARG A 182 16.64 15.09 -1.74
N VAL A 183 16.97 14.70 -0.51
CA VAL A 183 16.30 15.19 0.70
C VAL A 183 17.35 15.64 1.70
N THR A 184 17.20 16.85 2.22
CA THR A 184 18.03 17.38 3.30
C THR A 184 17.33 17.15 4.62
N LEU A 185 18.04 16.51 5.56
CA LEU A 185 17.60 16.29 6.93
C LEU A 185 18.25 17.36 7.80
N GLU A 186 17.43 18.12 8.53
CA GLU A 186 17.90 19.03 9.58
C GLU A 186 17.71 18.34 10.94
N PHE A 187 18.72 18.45 11.80
CA PHE A 187 18.73 17.84 13.12
C PHE A 187 18.50 18.87 14.23
N ASP A 188 18.28 18.40 15.45
CA ASP A 188 18.08 19.22 16.65
C ASP A 188 19.33 19.98 17.11
N ASP A 189 20.52 19.48 16.77
CA ASP A 189 21.80 20.14 17.03
C ASP A 189 22.16 21.24 16.00
N GLY A 190 21.25 21.53 15.05
CA GLY A 190 21.46 22.50 13.98
C GLY A 190 22.31 21.99 12.81
N THR A 191 22.82 20.76 12.87
CA THR A 191 23.51 20.14 11.71
C THR A 191 22.51 19.69 10.66
N SER A 192 22.97 19.56 9.42
CA SER A 192 22.16 19.03 8.33
C SER A 192 22.96 18.07 7.44
N VAL A 193 22.25 17.11 6.85
CA VAL A 193 22.81 16.13 5.92
C VAL A 193 21.90 16.00 4.70
N THR A 194 22.48 15.96 3.50
CA THR A 194 21.73 15.74 2.26
C THR A 194 21.90 14.32 1.78
N GLU A 195 20.78 13.60 1.69
CA GLU A 195 20.73 12.23 1.18
C GLU A 195 20.21 12.18 -0.26
N ALA A 196 20.67 11.19 -1.03
CA ALA A 196 20.24 11.00 -2.42
C ALA A 196 18.75 10.66 -2.54
N PHE A 197 18.23 9.90 -1.58
CA PHE A 197 16.82 9.61 -1.35
C PHE A 197 16.67 9.06 0.07
N LEU A 198 15.45 9.06 0.60
CA LEU A 198 15.11 8.39 1.85
C LEU A 198 14.19 7.22 1.59
N ALA A 199 14.19 6.23 2.48
CA ALA A 199 13.26 5.12 2.46
C ALA A 199 12.54 5.01 3.80
N HIS A 200 11.22 4.98 3.79
CA HIS A 200 10.41 4.86 4.99
C HIS A 200 9.12 4.06 4.73
N LYS A 201 8.72 3.26 5.72
CA LYS A 201 7.42 2.57 5.74
C LYS A 201 6.51 3.25 6.78
N PRO A 202 5.64 4.18 6.37
CA PRO A 202 4.69 4.78 7.30
C PRO A 202 3.69 3.72 7.80
N LYS A 203 3.06 4.02 8.94
CA LYS A 203 1.89 3.24 9.39
C LYS A 203 0.78 3.42 8.37
N THR A 204 -0.10 2.44 8.24
CA THR A 204 -1.25 2.52 7.34
C THR A 204 -2.54 2.42 8.14
N LYS A 205 -3.59 3.09 7.67
CA LYS A 205 -4.96 2.93 8.17
C LYS A 205 -5.91 2.58 7.03
N LEU A 206 -6.98 1.86 7.33
CA LEU A 206 -8.05 1.59 6.36
C LEU A 206 -8.68 2.90 5.90
N ARG A 207 -9.08 2.94 4.63
CA ARG A 207 -9.85 4.07 4.09
C ARG A 207 -11.32 3.95 4.44
N GLY A 208 -11.88 5.05 4.94
CA GLY A 208 -13.26 5.10 5.39
C GLY A 208 -13.52 4.17 6.59
N ASP A 209 -14.80 3.94 6.84
CA ASP A 209 -15.34 3.20 7.98
C ASP A 209 -16.24 2.03 7.55
N LEU A 210 -16.32 1.73 6.24
CA LEU A 210 -17.21 0.68 5.70
C LEU A 210 -17.00 -0.69 6.36
N ALA A 211 -15.75 -1.07 6.65
CA ALA A 211 -15.47 -2.32 7.36
C ALA A 211 -16.05 -2.32 8.78
N GLN A 212 -16.05 -1.18 9.46
CA GLN A 212 -16.64 -1.01 10.79
C GLN A 212 -18.16 -0.98 10.74
N GLN A 213 -18.73 -0.24 9.77
CA GLN A 213 -20.19 -0.19 9.55
C GLN A 213 -20.78 -1.57 9.27
N LEU A 214 -20.07 -2.40 8.52
CA LEU A 214 -20.48 -3.77 8.22
C LEU A 214 -20.26 -4.74 9.41
N GLY A 215 -19.51 -4.34 10.44
CA GLY A 215 -19.14 -5.21 11.56
C GLY A 215 -18.09 -6.26 11.20
N CYS A 216 -17.21 -5.97 10.24
CA CYS A 216 -16.12 -6.87 9.87
C CYS A 216 -15.03 -6.91 10.95
N ASP A 217 -14.53 -8.11 11.24
CA ASP A 217 -13.40 -8.29 12.14
C ASP A 217 -12.13 -7.72 11.52
N LEU A 218 -11.24 -7.23 12.37
CA LEU A 218 -9.93 -6.73 11.98
C LEU A 218 -8.82 -7.68 12.42
N SER A 219 -7.80 -7.82 11.58
CA SER A 219 -6.58 -8.54 11.92
C SER A 219 -5.75 -7.77 12.97
N PRO A 220 -4.76 -8.42 13.63
CA PRO A 220 -3.84 -7.73 14.52
C PRO A 220 -3.08 -6.56 13.87
N MET A 221 -2.96 -6.57 12.53
CA MET A 221 -2.34 -5.49 11.74
C MET A 221 -3.32 -4.37 11.38
N LYS A 222 -4.55 -4.38 11.93
CA LYS A 222 -5.62 -3.41 11.66
C LYS A 222 -6.06 -3.35 10.19
N THR A 223 -5.94 -4.47 9.49
CA THR A 223 -6.56 -4.69 8.17
C THR A 223 -7.84 -5.50 8.33
N VAL A 224 -8.71 -5.52 7.32
CA VAL A 224 -9.91 -6.38 7.33
C VAL A 224 -9.46 -7.84 7.40
N ALA A 225 -9.96 -8.58 8.39
CA ALA A 225 -9.70 -10.01 8.51
C ALA A 225 -10.45 -10.75 7.40
N VAL A 226 -9.75 -11.64 6.71
CA VAL A 226 -10.28 -12.42 5.60
C VAL A 226 -9.90 -13.88 5.73
N ASN A 227 -10.74 -14.76 5.20
CA ASN A 227 -10.53 -16.19 5.17
C ASN A 227 -10.12 -16.66 3.76
N PRO A 228 -8.84 -17.04 3.53
CA PRO A 228 -8.40 -17.66 2.29
C PRO A 228 -9.14 -18.98 2.02
N PRO A 229 -9.29 -19.40 0.75
CA PRO A 229 -8.70 -18.83 -0.46
C PRO A 229 -9.51 -17.71 -1.12
N PHE A 230 -10.78 -17.54 -0.73
CA PHE A 230 -11.71 -16.61 -1.40
C PHE A 230 -11.81 -15.23 -0.74
N ASN A 231 -11.09 -15.02 0.37
CA ASN A 231 -10.99 -13.76 1.10
C ASN A 231 -12.35 -13.19 1.59
N GLN A 232 -13.23 -14.07 2.05
CA GLN A 232 -14.48 -13.67 2.73
C GLN A 232 -14.17 -13.10 4.12
N THR A 233 -14.87 -12.04 4.54
CA THR A 233 -14.72 -11.47 5.89
C THR A 233 -15.53 -12.27 6.92
N SER A 234 -15.55 -11.82 8.18
CA SER A 234 -16.45 -12.38 9.21
C SER A 234 -17.93 -12.20 8.88
N VAL A 235 -18.26 -11.25 7.99
CA VAL A 235 -19.63 -10.95 7.56
C VAL A 235 -19.96 -11.75 6.30
N LYS A 236 -20.92 -12.66 6.40
CA LYS A 236 -21.32 -13.53 5.28
C LYS A 236 -21.73 -12.70 4.07
N GLY A 237 -21.03 -12.92 2.95
CA GLY A 237 -21.26 -12.23 1.69
C GLY A 237 -20.46 -10.93 1.50
N ALA A 238 -19.74 -10.47 2.52
CA ALA A 238 -18.72 -9.44 2.37
C ALA A 238 -17.35 -10.09 2.13
N PHE A 239 -16.61 -9.56 1.17
CA PHE A 239 -15.26 -9.98 0.81
C PHE A 239 -14.34 -8.77 0.85
N ALA A 240 -13.04 -8.96 1.01
CA ALA A 240 -12.09 -7.86 0.96
C ALA A 240 -10.82 -8.22 0.19
N ALA A 241 -10.35 -7.29 -0.65
CA ALA A 241 -9.22 -7.51 -1.55
C ALA A 241 -8.24 -6.33 -1.57
N GLY A 242 -6.96 -6.65 -1.83
CA GLY A 242 -5.88 -5.69 -1.91
C GLY A 242 -5.40 -5.19 -0.55
N ASP A 243 -4.88 -3.97 -0.52
CA ASP A 243 -4.22 -3.39 0.66
C ASP A 243 -5.11 -3.31 1.91
N CYS A 244 -6.44 -3.29 1.74
CA CYS A 244 -7.36 -3.23 2.86
C CYS A 244 -7.48 -4.55 3.63
N SER A 245 -7.12 -5.69 3.03
CA SER A 245 -7.21 -7.02 3.65
C SER A 245 -5.87 -7.76 3.74
N SER A 246 -4.82 -7.24 3.09
CA SER A 246 -3.50 -7.87 3.08
C SER A 246 -2.37 -6.87 3.35
N PRO A 247 -1.35 -7.23 4.15
CA PRO A 247 -0.12 -6.44 4.27
C PRO A 247 0.75 -6.51 3.00
N ILE A 248 0.41 -7.39 2.05
CA ILE A 248 1.05 -7.53 0.75
C ILE A 248 0.23 -6.75 -0.27
N CYS A 249 0.74 -5.57 -0.66
CA CYS A 249 0.15 -4.79 -1.74
C CYS A 249 0.20 -5.54 -3.08
N ALA A 250 -0.84 -5.38 -3.91
CA ALA A 250 -0.90 -5.94 -5.26
C ALA A 250 0.31 -5.47 -6.10
N GLY A 251 0.97 -6.40 -6.81
CA GLY A 251 2.25 -6.17 -7.50
C GLY A 251 3.47 -6.79 -6.79
N GLY A 252 3.34 -8.03 -6.31
CA GLY A 252 4.38 -8.72 -5.54
C GLY A 252 5.63 -9.09 -6.34
N GLY A 253 6.54 -8.15 -6.55
CA GLY A 253 7.92 -8.45 -6.96
C GLY A 253 8.64 -9.40 -5.99
N ALA A 254 9.64 -10.13 -6.52
CA ALA A 254 10.38 -11.28 -5.98
C ALA A 254 10.22 -11.64 -4.48
N PRO A 255 9.94 -12.92 -4.13
CA PRO A 255 9.68 -13.38 -2.77
C PRO A 255 10.74 -12.94 -1.76
N LEU A 256 10.27 -12.48 -0.59
CA LEU A 256 11.08 -12.09 0.56
C LEU A 256 12.08 -13.20 0.96
N GLN A 257 11.65 -14.46 0.81
CA GLN A 257 12.38 -15.68 1.14
C GLN A 257 13.66 -15.85 0.31
N ILE A 258 13.59 -15.69 -1.02
CA ILE A 258 14.75 -15.84 -1.92
C ILE A 258 15.89 -14.93 -1.49
N GLN A 259 15.56 -13.71 -1.06
CA GLN A 259 16.55 -12.74 -0.65
C GLN A 259 17.08 -13.00 0.76
N ALA A 260 16.23 -13.42 1.71
CA ALA A 260 16.69 -13.80 3.04
C ALA A 260 17.70 -14.96 2.95
N GLU A 261 17.41 -15.96 2.13
CA GLU A 261 18.29 -17.10 1.84
C GLU A 261 19.59 -16.66 1.16
N THR A 262 19.51 -15.78 0.14
CA THR A 262 20.70 -15.23 -0.55
C THR A 262 21.69 -14.58 0.41
N TYR A 263 21.19 -13.93 1.48
CA TYR A 263 22.01 -13.22 2.46
C TYR A 263 22.21 -13.98 3.77
N LYS A 264 21.86 -15.28 3.82
CA LYS A 264 21.93 -16.13 5.03
C LYS A 264 21.25 -15.48 6.25
N GLN A 265 20.18 -14.72 6.01
CA GLN A 265 19.37 -14.10 7.06
C GLN A 265 18.31 -15.11 7.51
N ARG A 266 17.98 -15.10 8.80
CA ARG A 266 16.85 -15.88 9.30
C ARG A 266 15.58 -15.41 8.59
N ALA A 267 14.94 -16.32 7.86
CA ALA A 267 13.63 -16.08 7.27
C ALA A 267 12.64 -15.71 8.39
N LEU A 268 12.00 -14.55 8.26
CA LEU A 268 10.96 -14.09 9.17
C LEU A 268 9.62 -14.30 8.47
N PHE A 269 9.16 -15.55 8.49
CA PHE A 269 7.75 -15.89 8.35
C PHE A 269 7.24 -16.30 9.72
#